data_AF-A0A1F9DXT5-F1
#
_entry.id   AF-A0A1F9DXT5-F1
#
_cell.length_a   1.000
_cell.length_b   1.000
_cell.length_c   1.000
_cell.angle_alpha   90.00
_cell.angle_beta   90.00
_cell.angle_gamma   90.00
#
_symmetry.space_group_name_H-M   'P 1'
#
loop_
_entity.id
_entity.type
_entity.pdbx_description
1 polymer ?
#
loop_
_entity_poly.entity_id
_entity_poly.type
_entity_poly.pdbx_seq_one_letter_code
_entity_poly.pdbx_strand_id
1 'polypeptide(L)'
;MHAQLFANSTALETVDLFRHATTLNLDPLKFKECMESGKYANEIRKDLTIGQKSGIRGTPTFFIGIFEADASKVKILKMIRGAQPYPVFKEVLDSIPASQK
;
A
#
# COMPACT_ATOMS: atom_id res chain seq x y z
N MET A 1 10.35 -3.48 6.64
CA MET A 1 10.86 -2.54 5.61
C MET A 1 9.94 -1.36 5.36
N HIS A 2 8.61 -1.53 5.22
CA HIS A 2 7.66 -0.44 4.91
C HIS A 2 7.92 0.87 5.67
N ALA A 3 7.83 0.88 7.00
CA ALA A 3 8.03 2.10 7.80
C ALA A 3 9.40 2.77 7.56
N GLN A 4 10.46 1.97 7.43
CA GLN A 4 11.81 2.47 7.14
C GLN A 4 11.86 3.20 5.79
N LEU A 5 11.25 2.64 4.74
CA LEU A 5 11.26 3.25 3.41
C LEU A 5 10.40 4.53 3.36
N PHE A 6 9.24 4.53 4.04
CA PHE A 6 8.41 5.73 4.13
C PHE A 6 9.09 6.87 4.90
N ALA A 7 9.85 6.55 5.94
CA ALA A 7 10.64 7.53 6.69
C ALA A 7 11.86 8.05 5.89
N ASN A 8 12.29 7.35 4.83
CA ASN A 8 13.50 7.66 4.05
C ASN A 8 13.18 7.72 2.54
N SER A 9 12.09 8.39 2.17
CA SER A 9 11.57 8.40 0.78
C SER A 9 12.51 9.02 -0.26
N THR A 10 13.57 9.71 0.16
CA THR A 10 14.62 10.25 -0.72
C THR A 10 15.79 9.29 -0.96
N ALA A 11 15.85 8.17 -0.23
CA ALA A 11 16.93 7.18 -0.29
C ALA A 11 16.35 5.80 -0.64
N LEU A 12 15.96 5.63 -1.90
CA LEU A 12 15.27 4.43 -2.39
C LEU A 12 15.99 3.75 -3.56
N GLU A 13 17.22 4.16 -3.86
CA GLU A 13 18.03 3.45 -4.86
C GLU A 13 18.43 2.07 -4.33
N THR A 14 18.82 1.15 -5.21
CA THR A 14 19.19 -0.22 -4.83
C THR A 14 20.17 -0.27 -3.67
N VAL A 15 21.19 0.60 -3.68
CA VAL A 15 22.18 0.71 -2.59
C VAL A 15 21.55 1.13 -1.26
N ASP A 16 20.56 2.03 -1.29
CA ASP A 16 19.84 2.48 -0.11
C ASP A 16 18.92 1.37 0.42
N LEU A 17 18.28 0.61 -0.46
CA LEU A 17 17.45 -0.54 -0.08
C LEU A 17 18.27 -1.60 0.68
N PHE A 18 19.48 -1.92 0.21
CA PHE A 18 20.40 -2.79 0.94
C PHE A 18 20.80 -2.19 2.30
N ARG A 19 21.11 -0.88 2.35
CA ARG A 19 21.43 -0.20 3.61
C ARG A 19 20.28 -0.28 4.61
N HIS A 20 19.05 -0.03 4.16
CA HIS A 20 17.85 -0.12 4.97
C HIS A 20 17.57 -1.56 5.42
N ALA A 21 17.83 -2.56 4.58
CA ALA A 21 17.73 -3.97 4.96
C ALA A 21 18.72 -4.32 6.09
N THR A 22 19.96 -3.80 6.01
CA THR A 22 20.96 -3.93 7.08
C THR A 22 20.51 -3.23 8.36
N THR A 23 19.99 -2.00 8.30
CA THR A 23 19.46 -1.27 9.48
C THR A 23 18.36 -2.07 10.21
N LEU A 24 17.59 -2.87 9.47
CA LEU A 24 16.53 -3.71 10.01
C LEU A 24 17.00 -5.14 10.37
N ASN A 25 18.30 -5.43 10.31
CA ASN A 25 18.90 -6.75 10.57
C ASN A 25 18.28 -7.87 9.71
N LEU A 26 17.95 -7.58 8.45
CA LEU A 26 17.52 -8.61 7.51
C LEU A 26 18.72 -9.45 7.05
N ASP A 27 18.47 -10.73 6.76
CA ASP A 27 19.47 -11.63 6.17
C ASP A 27 19.95 -11.09 4.81
N PRO A 28 21.24 -10.73 4.67
CA PRO A 28 21.73 -10.09 3.44
C PRO A 28 21.65 -10.98 2.20
N LEU A 29 21.86 -12.30 2.36
CA LEU A 29 21.85 -13.23 1.23
C LEU A 29 20.42 -13.44 0.73
N LYS A 30 19.48 -13.67 1.65
CA LYS A 30 18.06 -13.82 1.30
C LYS A 30 17.49 -12.53 0.71
N PHE A 31 17.87 -11.38 1.24
CA PHE A 31 17.40 -10.09 0.70
C PHE A 31 17.95 -9.85 -0.71
N LYS A 32 19.24 -10.12 -0.93
CA LYS A 32 19.86 -10.03 -2.27
C LYS A 32 19.16 -10.95 -3.27
N GLU A 33 18.97 -12.22 -2.92
CA GLU A 33 18.28 -13.19 -3.77
C GLU A 33 16.83 -12.74 -4.08
N CYS A 34 16.12 -12.22 -3.08
CA CYS A 34 14.77 -11.69 -3.26
C CYS A 34 14.72 -10.53 -4.28
N MET A 35 15.68 -9.61 -4.20
CA MET A 35 15.78 -8.46 -5.11
C MET A 35 16.20 -8.87 -6.52
N GLU A 36 17.17 -9.77 -6.66
CA GLU A 36 17.76 -10.14 -7.95
C GLU A 36 16.93 -11.18 -8.72
N SER A 37 16.21 -12.06 -8.02
CA SER A 37 15.42 -13.13 -8.66
C SER A 37 14.25 -12.61 -9.50
N GLY A 38 13.80 -11.37 -9.25
CA GLY A 38 12.60 -10.82 -9.90
C GLY A 38 11.31 -11.57 -9.56
N LYS A 39 11.32 -12.41 -8.50
CA LYS A 39 10.22 -13.31 -8.10
C LYS A 39 8.85 -12.62 -8.08
N TYR A 40 8.81 -11.37 -7.60
CA TYR A 40 7.56 -10.59 -7.42
C TYR A 40 7.26 -9.62 -8.58
N ALA A 41 8.13 -9.51 -9.59
CA ALA A 41 7.98 -8.51 -10.65
C ALA A 41 6.68 -8.66 -11.45
N ASN A 42 6.25 -9.90 -11.71
CA ASN A 42 5.00 -10.18 -12.42
C ASN A 42 3.77 -9.85 -11.59
N GLU A 43 3.79 -10.13 -10.29
CA GLU A 43 2.70 -9.80 -9.37
C GLU A 43 2.55 -8.28 -9.24
N ILE A 44 3.67 -7.56 -9.04
CA ILE A 44 3.69 -6.08 -9.00
C ILE A 44 3.10 -5.48 -10.28
N ARG A 45 3.44 -6.00 -11.47
CA ARG A 45 2.84 -5.53 -12.74
C ARG A 45 1.35 -5.81 -12.84
N LYS A 46 0.87 -6.94 -12.33
CA LYS A 46 -0.57 -7.25 -12.26
C LYS A 46 -1.29 -6.27 -11.34
N ASP A 47 -0.74 -5.99 -10.17
CA ASP A 47 -1.32 -5.05 -9.21
C ASP A 47 -1.35 -3.63 -9.76
N LEU A 48 -0.29 -3.19 -10.44
CA LEU A 48 -0.26 -1.92 -11.17
C LEU A 48 -1.39 -1.84 -12.21
N THR A 49 -1.60 -2.92 -12.97
CA THR A 49 -2.67 -3.00 -13.99
C THR A 49 -4.05 -2.93 -13.33
N ILE A 50 -4.25 -3.63 -12.21
CA ILE A 50 -5.50 -3.59 -11.45
C ILE A 50 -5.77 -2.17 -10.95
N GLY A 51 -4.77 -1.51 -10.39
CA GLY A 51 -4.88 -0.12 -9.94
C GLY A 51 -5.28 0.84 -11.07
N GLN A 52 -4.61 0.75 -12.23
CA GLN A 52 -4.93 1.56 -13.41
C GLN A 52 -6.36 1.32 -13.91
N LYS A 53 -6.79 0.05 -14.01
CA LYS A 53 -8.17 -0.32 -14.40
C LYS A 53 -9.20 0.17 -13.38
N SER A 54 -8.81 0.29 -12.12
CA SER A 54 -9.64 0.82 -11.04
C SER A 54 -9.66 2.36 -11.01
N GLY A 55 -9.05 3.02 -12.00
CA GLY A 55 -9.03 4.47 -12.14
C GLY A 55 -8.04 5.19 -11.22
N ILE A 56 -7.10 4.47 -10.61
CA ILE A 56 -6.03 5.06 -9.80
C ILE A 56 -5.05 5.77 -10.75
N ARG A 57 -4.80 7.06 -10.48
CA ARG A 57 -3.90 7.91 -11.29
C ARG A 57 -2.65 8.36 -10.54
N GLY A 58 -2.56 8.07 -9.25
CA GLY A 58 -1.45 8.47 -8.41
C GLY A 58 -1.59 7.91 -7.00
N THR A 59 -0.49 7.96 -6.25
CA THR A 59 -0.43 7.53 -4.86
C THR A 59 -0.20 8.73 -3.93
N PRO A 60 -0.73 8.68 -2.69
CA PRO A 60 -1.61 7.63 -2.19
C PRO A 60 -3.04 7.79 -2.74
N THR A 61 -3.73 6.67 -2.95
CA THR A 61 -5.19 6.62 -3.19
C THR A 61 -5.75 5.55 -2.26
N PHE A 62 -6.83 5.88 -1.56
CA PHE A 62 -7.48 5.00 -0.59
C PHE A 62 -8.89 4.68 -1.04
N PHE A 63 -9.30 3.43 -0.79
CA PHE A 63 -10.69 3.01 -0.89
C PHE A 63 -11.21 2.73 0.50
N ILE A 64 -12.29 3.40 0.88
CA ILE A 64 -12.97 3.21 2.16
C ILE A 64 -14.26 2.45 1.88
N GLY A 65 -14.45 1.35 2.59
CA GLY A 65 -15.58 0.44 2.40
C GLY A 65 -15.88 -0.37 3.65
N ILE A 66 -16.89 -1.21 3.54
CA ILE A 66 -17.35 -2.13 4.58
C ILE A 66 -17.23 -3.56 4.07
N PHE A 67 -17.02 -4.51 4.97
CA PHE A 67 -17.11 -5.93 4.60
C PHE A 67 -18.57 -6.31 4.35
N GLU A 68 -18.80 -7.22 3.40
CA GLU A 68 -20.08 -7.92 3.30
C GLU A 68 -20.31 -8.79 4.54
N ALA A 69 -21.55 -9.20 4.79
CA ALA A 69 -21.93 -9.92 6.01
C ALA A 69 -21.14 -11.23 6.23
N ASP A 70 -20.66 -11.85 5.16
CA ASP A 70 -19.84 -13.06 5.18
C ASP A 70 -18.32 -12.78 5.13
N ALA A 71 -17.92 -11.50 5.19
CA ALA A 71 -16.55 -11.00 5.08
C ALA A 71 -15.80 -11.40 3.79
N SER A 72 -16.49 -11.94 2.78
CA SER A 72 -15.85 -12.42 1.55
C SER A 72 -15.44 -11.29 0.61
N LYS A 73 -16.08 -10.12 0.73
CA LYS A 73 -15.89 -8.97 -0.15
C LYS A 73 -15.96 -7.66 0.64
N VAL A 74 -15.39 -6.62 0.03
CA VAL A 74 -15.50 -5.25 0.52
C VAL A 74 -16.39 -4.46 -0.43
N LYS A 75 -17.49 -3.90 0.08
CA LYS A 75 -18.28 -2.91 -0.63
C LYS A 75 -17.62 -1.54 -0.45
N ILE A 76 -17.08 -1.02 -1.55
CA ILE A 76 -16.45 0.30 -1.58
C ILE A 76 -17.50 1.40 -1.51
N LEU A 77 -17.35 2.32 -0.57
CA LEU A 77 -18.27 3.45 -0.34
C LEU A 77 -17.67 4.78 -0.82
N LYS A 78 -16.38 5.00 -0.57
CA LYS A 78 -15.69 6.24 -0.91
C LYS A 78 -14.28 5.96 -1.42
N MET A 79 -13.84 6.76 -2.40
CA MET A 79 -12.45 6.84 -2.82
C MET A 79 -11.87 8.18 -2.36
N ILE A 80 -10.72 8.16 -1.70
CA ILE A 80 -9.95 9.35 -1.30
C ILE A 80 -8.68 9.39 -2.13
N ARG A 81 -8.45 10.49 -2.85
CA ARG A 81 -7.29 10.69 -3.72
C ARG A 81 -6.29 11.66 -3.09
N GLY A 82 -5.02 11.29 -3.15
CA GLY A 82 -3.92 12.07 -2.59
C GLY A 82 -3.77 11.92 -1.08
N ALA A 83 -2.69 12.47 -0.56
CA ALA A 83 -2.42 12.54 0.87
C ALA A 83 -3.34 13.60 1.50
N GLN A 84 -4.56 13.19 1.86
CA GLN A 84 -5.51 14.06 2.55
C GLN A 84 -5.21 14.13 4.06
N PRO A 85 -5.59 15.21 4.75
CA PRO A 85 -5.40 15.32 6.20
C PRO A 85 -6.41 14.46 6.96
N TYR A 86 -6.10 14.13 8.22
CA TYR A 86 -6.94 13.31 9.09
C TYR A 86 -8.44 13.69 9.12
N PRO A 87 -8.84 14.98 9.16
CA PRO A 87 -10.26 15.34 9.17
C PRO A 87 -11.06 14.79 7.99
N VAL A 88 -10.47 14.72 6.80
CA VAL A 88 -11.12 14.15 5.61
C VAL A 88 -11.40 12.66 5.79
N PHE A 89 -10.43 11.92 6.34
CA PHE A 89 -10.62 10.51 6.64
C PHE A 89 -11.67 10.31 7.73
N LYS A 90 -11.63 11.13 8.79
CA LYS A 90 -12.60 11.07 9.88
C LYS A 90 -14.02 11.29 9.37
N GLU A 91 -14.24 12.32 8.57
CA GLU A 91 -15.56 12.62 8.00
C GLU A 91 -16.09 11.44 7.16
N VAL A 92 -15.25 10.85 6.32
CA VAL A 92 -15.64 9.69 5.51
C VAL A 92 -15.99 8.49 6.39
N LEU A 93 -15.18 8.19 7.41
CA LEU A 93 -15.44 7.06 8.32
C LEU A 93 -16.68 7.27 9.20
N ASP A 94 -16.90 8.50 9.67
CA ASP A 94 -18.07 8.86 10.49
C ASP A 94 -19.37 8.80 9.68
N SER A 95 -19.29 9.02 8.35
CA SER A 95 -20.44 8.90 7.44
C SER A 95 -20.91 7.46 7.22
N ILE A 96 -20.13 6.45 7.64
CA ILE A 96 -20.46 5.03 7.48
C ILE A 96 -21.46 4.61 8.59
N PRO A 97 -22.70 4.23 8.23
CA PRO A 97 -23.74 3.90 9.21
C PRO A 97 -23.33 2.74 10.13
N ALA A 98 -23.69 2.83 11.42
CA ALA A 98 -23.37 1.80 12.42
C ALA A 98 -24.02 0.43 12.15
N SER A 99 -25.10 0.37 11.36
CA SER A 99 -25.75 -0.88 10.94
C SER A 99 -24.99 -1.65 9.85
N GLN A 100 -23.86 -1.10 9.39
CA GLN A 100 -23.00 -1.65 8.34
C GLN A 100 -21.53 -1.79 8.81
N LYS A 101 -21.28 -1.62 10.12
CA LYS A 101 -19.96 -1.81 10.75
C LYS A 101 -19.77 -3.24 11.23
#